data_AF-A0A9D2P6W2-F1
#
_entry.id   AF-A0A9D2P6W2-F1
#
_cell.length_a   1.000
_cell.length_b   1.000
_cell.length_c   1.000
_cell.angle_alpha   90.00
_cell.angle_beta   90.00
_cell.angle_gamma   90.00
#
_symmetry.space_group_name_H-M   'P 1'
#
loop_
_entity.id
_entity.type
_entity.pdbx_description
1 polymer ?
#
loop_
_entity_poly.entity_id
_entity_poly.type
_entity_poly.pdbx_seq_one_letter_code
_entity_poly.pdbx_strand_id
1 'polypeptide(L)'
;MARMVIDPNRKLSRISREIYGHFSEHLGRCIYEGIYVGKDSPIENVNGMRSDVVEALKRIRVPVLRWPGGCFADEYHWMDGIGPVDARKKMINTNWGGVVEDNSFGTHEYFELCRQLGCKTYINGNLGSGTVREMSEWIEYMTFNGVSPMSELRKKNGHSDPWKVDFFGIGNENWGCGGNMNPDYYANEYRRYQTFVRDYNSKQHIQRICCGAPHEDYDWTKEVLATCFRRTSEEQHGFMDGLSLHYYVYPEGIETKGSSTEFDEKIWYKTLN
;
A
#
# COMPACT_ATOMS: atom_id res chain seq x y z
N MET A 1 -19.45 -21.30 -32.71
CA MET A 1 -18.08 -21.03 -33.18
C MET A 1 -17.77 -19.57 -32.87
N ALA A 2 -16.77 -19.28 -32.04
CA ALA A 2 -16.40 -17.90 -31.74
C ALA A 2 -15.53 -17.34 -32.88
N ARG A 3 -15.75 -16.08 -33.28
CA ARG A 3 -14.92 -15.36 -34.25
C ARG A 3 -14.25 -14.17 -33.56
N MET A 4 -12.93 -14.17 -33.52
CA MET A 4 -12.12 -13.05 -33.02
C MET A 4 -11.46 -12.31 -34.19
N VAL A 5 -11.38 -10.98 -34.10
CA VAL A 5 -10.65 -10.12 -35.05
C VAL A 5 -9.68 -9.26 -34.26
N ILE A 6 -8.40 -9.29 -34.62
CA ILE A 6 -7.34 -8.47 -34.03
C ILE A 6 -6.90 -7.47 -35.08
N ASP A 7 -7.03 -6.17 -34.77
CA ASP A 7 -6.59 -5.09 -35.65
C ASP A 7 -5.27 -4.48 -35.12
N PRO A 8 -4.12 -4.82 -35.72
CA PRO A 8 -2.82 -4.30 -35.27
C PRO A 8 -2.62 -2.82 -35.59
N ASN A 9 -3.45 -2.23 -36.47
CA ASN A 9 -3.36 -0.81 -36.85
C ASN A 9 -4.21 0.08 -35.93
N ARG A 10 -5.09 -0.50 -35.12
CA ARG A 10 -5.94 0.23 -34.16
C ARG A 10 -5.36 0.18 -32.75
N LYS A 11 -4.46 1.13 -32.45
CA LYS A 11 -3.96 1.35 -31.09
C LYS A 11 -4.99 2.10 -30.24
N LEU A 12 -5.47 1.50 -29.15
CA LEU A 12 -6.41 2.13 -28.22
C LEU A 12 -5.70 2.96 -27.14
N SER A 13 -4.98 2.30 -26.24
CA SER A 13 -4.28 2.94 -25.13
C SER A 13 -3.09 2.09 -24.67
N ARG A 14 -2.31 2.61 -23.72
CA ARG A 14 -1.23 1.85 -23.07
C ARG A 14 -1.80 1.07 -21.90
N ILE A 15 -1.56 -0.25 -21.87
CA ILE A 15 -1.75 -1.06 -20.66
C ILE A 15 -0.61 -0.69 -19.70
N SER A 16 -0.95 -0.04 -18.58
CA SER A 16 0.05 0.35 -17.60
C SER A 16 0.68 -0.88 -16.96
N ARG A 17 1.97 -0.82 -16.64
CA ARG A 17 2.63 -1.96 -15.98
C ARG A 17 2.05 -2.19 -14.58
N GLU A 18 1.66 -1.11 -13.92
CA GLU A 18 1.10 -1.05 -12.57
C GLU A 18 -0.25 -1.79 -12.44
N ILE A 19 -0.91 -2.15 -13.54
CA ILE A 19 -2.05 -3.10 -13.53
C ILE A 19 -1.62 -4.46 -12.95
N TYR A 20 -0.35 -4.84 -13.09
CA TYR A 20 0.24 -6.05 -12.51
C TYR A 20 0.90 -5.78 -11.15
N GLY A 21 0.41 -4.78 -10.40
CA GLY A 21 0.92 -4.45 -9.06
C GLY A 21 0.68 -5.58 -8.05
N HIS A 22 1.50 -5.60 -7.00
CA HIS A 22 1.39 -6.55 -5.90
C HIS A 22 1.11 -5.83 -4.58
N PHE A 23 0.64 -6.60 -3.62
CA PHE A 23 0.25 -6.12 -2.30
C PHE A 23 0.79 -7.06 -1.22
N SER A 24 1.49 -6.52 -0.22
CA SER A 24 2.03 -7.23 0.94
C SER A 24 1.60 -6.54 2.24
N GLU A 25 0.75 -7.22 3.02
CA GLU A 25 0.33 -6.76 4.34
C GLU A 25 1.14 -7.44 5.44
N HIS A 26 1.34 -6.75 6.56
CA HIS A 26 1.66 -7.41 7.82
C HIS A 26 0.49 -8.31 8.25
N LEU A 27 0.43 -9.50 7.67
CA LEU A 27 -0.65 -10.47 7.81
C LEU A 27 -0.09 -11.88 7.71
N GLY A 28 -0.30 -12.67 8.77
CA GLY A 28 0.13 -14.05 8.84
C GLY A 28 1.62 -14.19 8.53
N ARG A 29 1.94 -14.87 7.43
CA ARG A 29 3.32 -15.10 6.97
C ARG A 29 3.64 -14.39 5.65
N CYS A 30 2.88 -13.36 5.29
CA CYS A 30 3.15 -12.59 4.06
C CYS A 30 4.50 -11.88 4.18
N ILE A 31 4.71 -11.11 5.26
CA ILE A 31 5.99 -10.44 5.54
C ILE A 31 6.97 -11.41 6.20
N TYR A 32 6.68 -11.85 7.42
CA TYR A 32 7.58 -12.73 8.18
C TYR A 32 7.56 -14.14 7.61
N GLU A 33 8.75 -14.72 7.41
CA GLU A 33 9.01 -15.96 6.67
C GLU A 33 8.75 -15.87 5.16
N GLY A 34 7.65 -15.25 4.73
CA GLY A 34 7.27 -15.13 3.31
C GLY A 34 8.19 -14.23 2.51
N ILE A 35 8.66 -13.12 3.10
CA ILE A 35 9.59 -12.18 2.47
C ILE A 35 10.80 -11.96 3.37
N TYR A 36 10.57 -11.57 4.63
CA TYR A 36 11.60 -11.22 5.60
C TYR A 36 11.85 -12.38 6.56
N VAL A 37 13.09 -12.84 6.60
CA VAL A 37 13.57 -13.93 7.46
C VAL A 37 14.56 -13.44 8.52
N GLY A 38 15.02 -12.19 8.43
CA GLY A 38 16.08 -11.63 9.26
C GLY A 38 17.49 -11.94 8.74
N LYS A 39 18.46 -11.07 9.01
CA LYS A 39 19.81 -11.13 8.44
C LYS A 39 20.59 -12.37 8.88
N ASP A 40 20.38 -12.81 10.12
CA ASP A 40 21.07 -13.96 10.72
C ASP A 40 20.34 -15.29 10.49
N SER A 41 19.30 -15.30 9.65
CA SER A 41 18.56 -16.50 9.30
C SER A 41 19.45 -17.51 8.55
N PRO A 42 19.30 -18.83 8.79
CA PRO A 42 19.95 -19.84 7.98
C PRO A 42 19.37 -19.93 6.55
N ILE A 43 18.21 -19.31 6.29
CA ILE A 43 17.64 -19.19 4.94
C ILE A 43 18.46 -18.15 4.18
N GLU A 44 18.91 -18.52 2.97
CA GLU A 44 19.67 -17.62 2.10
C GLU A 44 18.90 -16.31 1.87
N ASN A 45 19.54 -15.18 2.20
CA ASN A 45 18.91 -13.88 2.17
C ASN A 45 19.89 -12.77 1.82
N VAL A 46 19.34 -11.65 1.33
CA VAL A 46 20.06 -10.39 1.18
C VAL A 46 19.38 -9.35 2.07
N ASN A 47 20.12 -8.84 3.07
CA ASN A 47 19.62 -7.88 4.05
C ASN A 47 18.34 -8.35 4.78
N GLY A 48 18.18 -9.66 4.97
CA GLY A 48 17.04 -10.26 5.65
C GLY A 48 15.87 -10.65 4.73
N MET A 49 15.90 -10.27 3.45
CA MET A 49 14.90 -10.74 2.47
C MET A 49 15.38 -12.03 1.81
N ARG A 50 14.57 -13.09 1.89
CA ARG A 50 14.94 -14.41 1.36
C ARG A 50 15.13 -14.37 -0.16
N SER A 51 16.28 -14.87 -0.62
CA SER A 51 16.76 -14.69 -1.99
C SER A 51 15.88 -15.40 -3.03
N ASP A 52 15.33 -16.57 -2.67
CA ASP A 52 14.47 -17.36 -3.54
C ASP A 52 13.19 -16.61 -3.96
N VAL A 53 12.52 -15.96 -3.01
CA VAL A 53 11.31 -15.16 -3.27
C VAL A 53 11.66 -13.88 -4.02
N VAL A 54 12.71 -13.16 -3.62
CA VAL A 54 13.15 -11.94 -4.32
C VAL A 54 13.46 -12.22 -5.79
N GLU A 55 14.19 -13.30 -6.09
CA GLU A 55 14.51 -13.66 -7.47
C GLU A 55 13.28 -14.10 -8.27
N ALA A 56 12.33 -14.81 -7.64
CA ALA A 56 11.06 -15.16 -8.28
C ALA A 56 10.23 -13.90 -8.64
N LEU A 57 10.13 -12.94 -7.71
CA LEU A 57 9.42 -11.68 -7.92
C LEU A 57 10.09 -10.81 -9.00
N LYS A 58 11.43 -10.79 -9.07
CA LYS A 58 12.16 -10.13 -10.16
C LYS A 58 11.87 -10.75 -11.53
N ARG A 59 11.73 -12.07 -11.61
CA ARG A 59 11.43 -12.78 -12.88
C ARG A 59 10.06 -12.41 -13.43
N ILE A 60 9.05 -12.24 -12.57
CA ILE A 60 7.72 -11.77 -12.98
C ILE A 60 7.65 -10.23 -13.14
N ARG A 61 8.75 -9.53 -12.86
CA ARG A 61 8.92 -8.08 -13.06
C ARG A 61 7.86 -7.27 -12.29
N VAL A 62 7.73 -7.54 -11.00
CA VAL A 62 6.85 -6.78 -10.10
C VAL A 62 7.02 -5.28 -10.36
N PRO A 63 5.98 -4.56 -10.80
CA PRO A 63 6.10 -3.17 -11.22
C PRO A 63 5.95 -2.19 -10.06
N VAL A 64 5.14 -2.54 -9.05
CA VAL A 64 4.84 -1.75 -7.85
C VAL A 64 4.43 -2.68 -6.72
N LEU A 65 4.80 -2.34 -5.49
CA LEU A 65 4.45 -3.11 -4.29
C LEU A 65 3.80 -2.21 -3.23
N ARG A 66 2.55 -2.53 -2.84
CA ARG A 66 1.80 -1.84 -1.77
C ARG A 66 2.11 -2.42 -0.38
N TRP A 67 2.34 -1.57 0.62
CA TRP A 67 2.66 -1.90 2.03
C TRP A 67 2.29 -0.70 2.95
N PRO A 68 2.05 -0.83 4.28
CA PRO A 68 2.06 -2.02 5.16
C PRO A 68 0.77 -2.82 5.16
N GLY A 69 -0.21 -2.37 4.38
CA GLY A 69 -1.37 -3.12 3.94
C GLY A 69 -2.68 -2.74 4.57
N GLY A 70 -3.74 -3.45 4.21
CA GLY A 70 -5.11 -2.97 4.26
C GLY A 70 -5.51 -2.45 5.64
N CYS A 71 -6.11 -3.31 6.44
CA CYS A 71 -6.55 -2.91 7.77
C CYS A 71 -5.36 -2.58 8.68
N PHE A 72 -4.23 -3.26 8.51
CA PHE A 72 -3.03 -2.99 9.30
C PHE A 72 -2.51 -1.54 9.15
N ALA A 73 -2.57 -0.93 7.95
CA ALA A 73 -2.05 0.43 7.75
C ALA A 73 -2.78 1.48 8.57
N ASP A 74 -4.09 1.34 8.80
CA ASP A 74 -4.86 2.29 9.61
C ASP A 74 -4.73 2.04 11.12
N GLU A 75 -3.90 1.08 11.54
CA GLU A 75 -3.43 0.88 12.92
C GLU A 75 -1.90 1.00 13.05
N TYR A 76 -1.20 1.19 11.93
CA TYR A 76 0.25 1.25 11.91
C TYR A 76 0.75 2.64 12.28
N HIS A 77 1.65 2.69 13.26
CA HIS A 77 2.38 3.90 13.63
C HIS A 77 3.84 3.78 13.18
N TRP A 78 4.18 4.43 12.07
CA TRP A 78 5.44 4.17 11.34
C TRP A 78 6.72 4.34 12.16
N MET A 79 6.69 5.19 13.19
CA MET A 79 7.82 5.38 14.09
C MET A 79 8.18 4.11 14.89
N ASP A 80 7.21 3.20 15.08
CA ASP A 80 7.43 1.92 15.75
C ASP A 80 8.28 0.96 14.90
N GLY A 81 8.31 1.16 13.58
CA GLY A 81 9.07 0.36 12.60
C GLY A 81 10.38 0.98 12.12
N ILE A 82 10.98 1.91 12.88
CA ILE A 82 12.29 2.51 12.56
C ILE A 82 13.23 2.48 13.77
N GLY A 83 14.52 2.72 13.51
CA GLY A 83 15.56 2.67 14.53
C GLY A 83 16.10 1.26 14.77
N PRO A 84 16.92 1.08 15.83
CA PRO A 84 17.51 -0.21 16.17
C PRO A 84 16.43 -1.28 16.35
N VAL A 85 16.55 -2.39 15.62
CA VAL A 85 15.51 -3.44 15.54
C VAL A 85 15.11 -3.94 16.93
N ASP A 86 16.08 -4.22 17.80
CA ASP A 86 15.82 -4.73 19.16
C ASP A 86 15.10 -3.73 20.09
N ALA A 87 15.05 -2.45 19.72
CA ALA A 87 14.37 -1.40 20.48
C ALA A 87 13.02 -0.99 19.87
N ARG A 88 12.62 -1.59 18.73
CA ARG A 88 11.34 -1.30 18.08
C ARG A 88 10.18 -1.77 18.95
N LYS A 89 9.08 -1.02 18.93
CA LYS A 89 7.91 -1.38 19.74
C LYS A 89 7.22 -2.58 19.13
N LYS A 90 6.78 -3.48 20.00
CA LYS A 90 5.87 -4.54 19.62
C LYS A 90 4.45 -4.02 19.64
N MET A 91 3.63 -4.45 18.70
CA MET A 91 2.20 -4.18 18.66
C MET A 91 1.42 -5.48 18.52
N ILE A 92 0.11 -5.42 18.75
CA ILE A 92 -0.79 -6.56 18.52
C ILE A 92 -1.43 -6.37 17.16
N ASN A 93 -1.29 -7.36 16.29
CA ASN A 93 -2.01 -7.40 15.03
C ASN A 93 -3.44 -7.87 15.29
N THR A 94 -4.30 -6.91 15.61
CA THR A 94 -5.70 -7.09 16.03
C THR A 94 -6.55 -7.76 14.95
N ASN A 95 -6.38 -7.33 13.70
CA ASN A 95 -7.15 -7.82 12.55
C ASN A 95 -6.76 -9.26 12.17
N TRP A 96 -5.49 -9.64 12.39
CA TRP A 96 -4.94 -10.90 11.86
C TRP A 96 -4.45 -11.84 12.96
N GLY A 97 -5.41 -12.33 13.75
CA GLY A 97 -5.20 -13.41 14.72
C GLY A 97 -4.69 -12.96 16.10
N GLY A 98 -4.58 -11.65 16.36
CA GLY A 98 -4.15 -11.12 17.66
C GLY A 98 -2.69 -11.46 17.98
N VAL A 99 -1.88 -11.75 16.96
CA VAL A 99 -0.47 -12.12 17.13
C VAL A 99 0.39 -10.89 17.38
N VAL A 100 1.54 -11.10 18.02
CA VAL A 100 2.52 -10.04 18.24
C VAL A 100 3.25 -9.72 16.95
N GLU A 101 3.19 -8.46 16.56
CA GLU A 101 3.98 -7.83 15.50
C GLU A 101 5.20 -7.17 16.15
N ASP A 102 6.41 -7.57 15.77
CA ASP A 102 7.65 -7.07 16.39
C ASP A 102 8.28 -5.86 15.68
N ASN A 103 7.68 -5.45 14.56
CA ASN A 103 8.13 -4.34 13.72
C ASN A 103 9.57 -4.48 13.21
N SER A 104 10.12 -5.70 13.17
CA SER A 104 11.46 -5.97 12.64
C SER A 104 11.55 -5.72 11.12
N PHE A 105 10.43 -5.78 10.41
CA PHE A 105 10.28 -5.26 9.06
C PHE A 105 9.50 -3.93 9.08
N GLY A 106 10.16 -2.83 8.77
CA GLY A 106 9.55 -1.51 8.76
C GLY A 106 9.95 -0.69 7.54
N THR A 107 9.98 0.64 7.69
CA THR A 107 10.19 1.57 6.55
C THR A 107 11.48 1.27 5.78
N HIS A 108 12.59 1.05 6.49
CA HIS A 108 13.90 0.81 5.85
C HIS A 108 13.94 -0.52 5.12
N GLU A 109 13.40 -1.57 5.73
CA GLU A 109 13.37 -2.91 5.15
C GLU A 109 12.43 -2.97 3.92
N TYR A 110 11.31 -2.23 3.94
CA TYR A 110 10.44 -2.07 2.77
C TYR A 110 11.15 -1.42 1.58
N PHE A 111 11.88 -0.32 1.80
CA PHE A 111 12.63 0.33 0.71
C PHE A 111 13.78 -0.55 0.21
N GLU A 112 14.43 -1.30 1.09
CA GLU A 112 15.48 -2.26 0.72
C GLU A 112 14.91 -3.40 -0.14
N LEU A 113 13.72 -3.91 0.18
CA LEU A 113 12.99 -4.87 -0.64
C LEU A 113 12.67 -4.28 -2.03
N CYS A 114 12.08 -3.08 -2.09
CA CYS A 114 11.75 -2.44 -3.36
C CYS A 114 12.99 -2.19 -4.23
N ARG A 115 14.13 -1.83 -3.60
CA ARG A 115 15.41 -1.69 -4.29
C ARG A 115 15.89 -3.02 -4.89
N GLN A 116 15.80 -4.13 -4.14
CA GLN A 116 16.18 -5.45 -4.65
C GLN A 116 15.28 -5.91 -5.80
N LEU A 117 13.97 -5.64 -5.70
CA LEU A 117 13.00 -5.98 -6.76
C LEU A 117 13.12 -5.07 -7.99
N GLY A 118 13.63 -3.85 -7.84
CA GLY A 118 13.63 -2.83 -8.89
C GLY A 118 12.21 -2.36 -9.23
N CYS A 119 11.30 -2.41 -8.26
CA CYS A 119 9.90 -2.01 -8.43
C CYS A 119 9.63 -0.60 -7.88
N LYS A 120 8.49 -0.02 -8.24
CA LYS A 120 8.00 1.22 -7.65
C LYS A 120 7.48 1.00 -6.24
N THR A 121 7.44 2.08 -5.46
CA THR A 121 6.92 2.07 -4.10
C THR A 121 5.46 2.54 -4.04
N TYR A 122 4.65 1.85 -3.25
CA TYR A 122 3.31 2.27 -2.87
C TYR A 122 3.16 2.11 -1.36
N ILE A 123 3.19 3.22 -0.63
CA ILE A 123 3.01 3.24 0.82
C ILE A 123 1.58 3.62 1.16
N ASN A 124 0.97 2.96 2.14
CA ASN A 124 -0.35 3.29 2.64
C ASN A 124 -0.24 3.95 4.02
N GLY A 125 -0.61 5.23 4.11
CA GLY A 125 -0.58 6.00 5.35
C GLY A 125 -1.82 5.79 6.20
N ASN A 126 -1.63 5.83 7.52
CA ASN A 126 -2.69 5.73 8.52
C ASN A 126 -3.54 7.01 8.57
N LEU A 127 -4.82 6.91 8.22
CA LEU A 127 -5.80 7.98 8.40
C LEU A 127 -6.76 7.68 9.56
N GLY A 128 -7.12 6.40 9.74
CA GLY A 128 -8.15 5.95 10.68
C GLY A 128 -7.80 6.20 12.15
N SER A 129 -6.60 5.82 12.58
CA SER A 129 -6.15 6.00 13.97
C SER A 129 -4.92 6.92 14.12
N GLY A 130 -4.29 7.27 13.01
CA GLY A 130 -3.13 8.16 12.95
C GLY A 130 -3.50 9.63 13.07
N THR A 131 -2.48 10.48 12.94
CA THR A 131 -2.67 11.93 12.87
C THR A 131 -2.13 12.52 11.57
N VAL A 132 -2.67 13.67 11.16
CA VAL A 132 -2.15 14.44 10.01
C VAL A 132 -0.65 14.71 10.15
N ARG A 133 -0.19 15.04 11.37
CA ARG A 133 1.21 15.31 11.66
C ARG A 133 2.06 14.06 11.44
N GLU A 134 1.64 12.93 11.98
CA GLU A 134 2.35 11.66 11.86
C GLU A 134 2.55 11.26 10.38
N MET A 135 1.50 11.36 9.56
CA MET A 135 1.59 11.07 8.13
C MET A 135 2.53 12.06 7.42
N SER A 136 2.42 13.35 7.72
CA SER A 136 3.30 14.39 7.15
C SER A 136 4.77 14.16 7.51
N GLU A 137 5.05 13.82 8.77
CA GLU A 137 6.41 13.51 9.24
C GLU A 137 6.96 12.25 8.59
N TRP A 138 6.12 11.26 8.27
CA TRP A 138 6.56 10.08 7.53
C TRP A 138 7.01 10.43 6.10
N ILE A 139 6.23 11.26 5.40
CA ILE A 139 6.60 11.75 4.06
C ILE A 139 7.93 12.50 4.12
N GLU A 140 8.10 13.39 5.11
CA GLU A 140 9.35 14.12 5.32
C GLU A 140 10.52 13.17 5.58
N TYR A 141 10.34 12.22 6.50
CA TYR A 141 11.33 11.20 6.85
C TYR A 141 11.82 10.47 5.62
N MET A 142 10.90 10.06 4.74
CA MET A 142 11.22 9.27 3.57
C MET A 142 11.86 10.11 2.45
N THR A 143 11.39 11.33 2.21
CA THR A 143 11.63 12.01 0.92
C THR A 143 12.40 13.33 1.02
N PHE A 144 12.57 13.91 2.22
CA PHE A 144 13.25 15.20 2.36
C PHE A 144 14.78 15.06 2.30
N ASN A 145 15.41 15.86 1.43
CA ASN A 145 16.86 15.88 1.23
C ASN A 145 17.59 17.00 2.02
N GLY A 146 16.85 17.83 2.74
CA GLY A 146 17.42 18.94 3.49
C GLY A 146 17.88 18.53 4.89
N VAL A 147 17.84 19.52 5.81
CA VAL A 147 18.11 19.32 7.23
C VAL A 147 16.82 19.60 8.00
N SER A 148 16.30 18.56 8.64
CA SER A 148 15.16 18.61 9.53
C SER A 148 15.28 17.50 10.59
N PRO A 149 14.48 17.53 11.66
CA PRO A 149 14.44 16.43 12.63
C PRO A 149 14.20 15.06 11.96
N MET A 150 13.33 14.98 10.95
CA MET A 150 13.01 13.72 10.29
C MET A 150 14.11 13.25 9.32
N SER A 151 14.76 14.16 8.57
CA SER A 151 15.87 13.77 7.70
C SER A 151 17.11 13.34 8.50
N GLU A 152 17.39 14.00 9.62
CA GLU A 152 18.48 13.62 10.53
C GLU A 152 18.17 12.30 11.24
N LEU A 153 16.91 12.03 11.60
CA LEU A 153 16.49 10.73 12.12
C LEU A 153 16.68 9.62 11.07
N ARG A 154 16.37 9.88 9.79
CA ARG A 154 16.62 8.93 8.70
C ARG A 154 18.11 8.60 8.56
N LYS A 155 18.96 9.65 8.53
CA LYS A 155 20.43 9.53 8.52
C LYS A 155 20.94 8.71 9.69
N LYS A 156 20.48 9.03 10.91
CA LYS A 156 20.85 8.31 12.15
C LYS A 156 20.48 6.82 12.08
N ASN A 157 19.39 6.49 11.43
CA ASN A 157 18.94 5.11 11.24
C ASN A 157 19.64 4.40 10.06
N GLY A 158 20.67 5.01 9.46
CA GLY A 158 21.54 4.36 8.48
C GLY A 158 21.23 4.67 7.01
N HIS A 159 20.34 5.62 6.72
CA HIS A 159 20.02 6.00 5.34
C HIS A 159 20.12 7.51 5.11
N SER A 160 21.19 7.97 4.45
CA SER A 160 21.42 9.40 4.27
C SER A 160 20.49 10.04 3.26
N ASP A 161 20.36 9.41 2.10
CA ASP A 161 19.67 9.97 0.95
C ASP A 161 18.15 9.79 1.12
N PRO A 162 17.32 10.66 0.54
CA PRO A 162 15.89 10.44 0.50
C PRO A 162 15.56 9.27 -0.44
N TRP A 163 14.51 8.53 -0.12
CA TRP A 163 13.89 7.62 -1.07
C TRP A 163 12.90 8.35 -1.98
N LYS A 164 12.57 7.69 -3.08
CA LYS A 164 11.43 8.05 -3.90
C LYS A 164 10.19 7.29 -3.43
N VAL A 165 9.11 8.00 -3.16
CA VAL A 165 7.77 7.44 -2.99
C VAL A 165 7.00 7.66 -4.29
N ASP A 166 6.69 6.59 -5.03
CA ASP A 166 5.94 6.72 -6.29
C ASP A 166 4.44 6.94 -6.03
N PHE A 167 3.85 6.16 -5.12
CA PHE A 167 2.44 6.21 -4.77
C PHE A 167 2.25 6.28 -3.26
N PHE A 168 1.28 7.07 -2.80
CA PHE A 168 0.92 7.17 -1.39
C PHE A 168 -0.61 7.10 -1.21
N GLY A 169 -1.08 6.05 -0.56
CA GLY A 169 -2.48 5.84 -0.20
C GLY A 169 -2.79 6.55 1.11
N ILE A 170 -3.93 7.23 1.17
CA ILE A 170 -4.31 8.07 2.31
C ILE A 170 -5.54 7.44 2.96
N GLY A 171 -5.28 6.57 3.94
CA GLY A 171 -6.25 5.65 4.50
C GLY A 171 -6.51 4.42 3.61
N ASN A 172 -7.01 3.35 4.22
CA ASN A 172 -7.46 2.14 3.58
C ASN A 172 -8.80 1.70 4.17
N GLU A 173 -9.71 1.26 3.29
CA GLU A 173 -11.01 0.67 3.66
C GLU A 173 -11.69 1.45 4.80
N ASN A 174 -11.68 2.79 4.69
CA ASN A 174 -12.16 3.66 5.76
C ASN A 174 -13.67 3.52 6.00
N TRP A 175 -14.41 2.94 5.04
CA TRP A 175 -15.79 2.46 5.21
C TRP A 175 -15.92 1.28 6.20
N GLY A 176 -14.84 0.57 6.47
CA GLY A 176 -14.80 -0.62 7.35
C GLY A 176 -13.71 -0.48 8.41
N CYS A 177 -12.68 -1.32 8.36
CA CYS A 177 -11.64 -1.39 9.39
C CYS A 177 -10.87 -0.08 9.58
N GLY A 178 -10.78 0.78 8.56
CA GLY A 178 -10.13 2.09 8.64
C GLY A 178 -10.95 3.19 9.32
N GLY A 179 -12.06 2.87 10.00
CA GLY A 179 -12.79 3.81 10.85
C GLY A 179 -14.32 3.85 10.69
N ASN A 180 -14.93 2.92 9.96
CA ASN A 180 -16.39 2.83 9.71
C ASN A 180 -17.02 4.18 9.31
N MET A 181 -16.33 4.90 8.43
CA MET A 181 -16.67 6.25 8.01
C MET A 181 -17.76 6.25 6.94
N ASN A 182 -18.62 7.27 6.97
CA ASN A 182 -19.42 7.62 5.79
C ASN A 182 -18.51 8.23 4.70
N PRO A 183 -18.88 8.12 3.40
CA PRO A 183 -18.02 8.55 2.30
C PRO A 183 -17.72 10.06 2.30
N ASP A 184 -18.69 10.90 2.66
CA ASP A 184 -18.51 12.35 2.75
C ASP A 184 -17.59 12.75 3.91
N TYR A 185 -17.69 12.04 5.04
CA TYR A 185 -16.79 12.23 6.18
C TYR A 185 -15.36 11.84 5.81
N TYR A 186 -15.16 10.65 5.25
CA TYR A 186 -13.85 10.23 4.76
C TYR A 186 -13.28 11.22 3.74
N ALA A 187 -14.07 11.68 2.78
CA ALA A 187 -13.62 12.63 1.77
C ALA A 187 -13.13 13.96 2.36
N ASN A 188 -13.78 14.46 3.41
CA ASN A 188 -13.30 15.66 4.11
C ASN A 188 -11.99 15.41 4.86
N GLU A 189 -11.85 14.25 5.52
CA GLU A 189 -10.58 13.87 6.15
C GLU A 189 -9.47 13.65 5.11
N TYR A 190 -9.75 12.96 3.99
CA TYR A 190 -8.81 12.80 2.88
C TYR A 190 -8.27 14.16 2.41
N ARG A 191 -9.15 15.12 2.13
CA ARG A 191 -8.76 16.49 1.72
C ARG A 191 -7.82 17.14 2.73
N ARG A 192 -8.08 16.94 4.02
CA ARG A 192 -7.25 17.46 5.12
C ARG A 192 -5.89 16.77 5.16
N TYR A 193 -5.84 15.46 5.16
CA TYR A 193 -4.60 14.67 5.24
C TYR A 193 -3.71 14.89 4.01
N GLN A 194 -4.26 14.79 2.79
CA GLN A 194 -3.48 14.92 1.54
C GLN A 194 -2.77 16.27 1.43
N THR A 195 -3.34 17.33 2.03
CA THR A 195 -2.76 18.68 2.02
C THR A 195 -1.35 18.71 2.59
N PHE A 196 -1.03 17.80 3.52
CA PHE A 196 0.26 17.71 4.19
C PHE A 196 1.17 16.61 3.63
N VAL A 197 0.73 15.89 2.59
CA VAL A 197 1.59 15.01 1.80
C VAL A 197 2.35 15.87 0.78
N ARG A 198 3.52 16.37 1.17
CA ARG A 198 4.32 17.33 0.39
C ARG A 198 5.30 16.66 -0.57
N ASP A 199 5.41 17.22 -1.77
CA ASP A 199 6.50 16.91 -2.68
C ASP A 199 7.75 17.70 -2.27
N TYR A 200 8.58 17.11 -1.40
CA TYR A 200 9.83 17.73 -0.97
C TYR A 200 10.88 17.85 -2.09
N ASN A 201 10.68 17.10 -3.18
CA ASN A 201 11.40 17.25 -4.44
C ASN A 201 10.39 17.52 -5.55
N SER A 202 10.39 18.74 -6.10
CA SER A 202 9.45 19.17 -7.14
C SER A 202 9.53 18.38 -8.46
N LYS A 203 10.60 17.59 -8.66
CA LYS A 203 10.76 16.67 -9.81
C LYS A 203 10.23 15.27 -9.53
N GLN A 204 9.83 14.97 -8.29
CA GLN A 204 9.34 13.67 -7.85
C GLN A 204 8.00 13.86 -7.17
N HIS A 205 6.97 14.00 -8.00
CA HIS A 205 5.61 14.10 -7.51
C HIS A 205 5.12 12.75 -6.97
N ILE A 206 4.60 12.74 -5.75
CA ILE A 206 3.98 11.59 -5.11
C ILE A 206 2.54 11.47 -5.61
N GLN A 207 2.20 10.34 -6.24
CA GLN A 207 0.83 10.07 -6.68
C GLN A 207 -0.05 9.77 -5.46
N ARG A 208 -0.98 10.67 -5.14
CA ARG A 208 -1.89 10.55 -3.97
C ARG A 208 -3.10 9.71 -4.34
N ILE A 209 -3.30 8.60 -3.63
CA ILE A 209 -4.39 7.65 -3.88
C ILE A 209 -5.43 7.78 -2.78
N CYS A 210 -6.64 8.14 -3.19
CA CYS A 210 -7.83 8.22 -2.34
C CYS A 210 -8.45 6.83 -2.16
N CYS A 211 -8.94 6.51 -0.96
CA CYS A 211 -9.68 5.28 -0.67
C CYS A 211 -11.03 5.33 -1.37
N GLY A 212 -11.20 4.50 -2.39
CA GLY A 212 -12.47 4.33 -3.07
C GLY A 212 -13.27 3.14 -2.55
N ALA A 213 -14.19 2.69 -3.39
CA ALA A 213 -15.34 1.91 -2.97
C ALA A 213 -15.01 0.44 -2.62
N PRO A 214 -15.76 -0.16 -1.68
CA PRO A 214 -15.94 -1.61 -1.63
C PRO A 214 -16.88 -2.06 -2.74
N HIS A 215 -16.49 -3.09 -3.47
CA HIS A 215 -17.35 -3.81 -4.42
C HIS A 215 -18.16 -2.87 -5.34
N GLU A 216 -19.49 -2.92 -5.26
CA GLU A 216 -20.42 -2.15 -6.10
C GLU A 216 -20.99 -0.92 -5.37
N ASP A 217 -20.29 -0.39 -4.37
CA ASP A 217 -20.70 0.82 -3.66
C ASP A 217 -20.46 2.09 -4.51
N TYR A 218 -21.38 2.30 -5.44
CA TYR A 218 -21.39 3.47 -6.31
C TYR A 218 -21.63 4.77 -5.52
N ASP A 219 -22.34 4.70 -4.39
CA ASP A 219 -22.60 5.86 -3.54
C ASP A 219 -21.30 6.34 -2.88
N TRP A 220 -20.42 5.44 -2.45
CA TRP A 220 -19.08 5.78 -1.99
C TRP A 220 -18.30 6.57 -3.04
N THR A 221 -18.22 6.02 -4.26
CA THR A 221 -17.51 6.67 -5.37
C THR A 221 -18.08 8.06 -5.66
N LYS A 222 -19.41 8.15 -5.73
CA LYS A 222 -20.12 9.40 -6.02
C LYS A 222 -19.87 10.46 -4.95
N GLU A 223 -20.07 10.15 -3.68
CA GLU A 223 -19.97 11.12 -2.59
C GLU A 223 -18.52 11.53 -2.30
N VAL A 224 -17.56 10.60 -2.45
CA VAL A 224 -16.13 10.92 -2.33
C VAL A 224 -15.70 11.89 -3.43
N LEU A 225 -16.01 11.60 -4.69
CA LEU A 225 -15.70 12.50 -5.80
C LEU A 225 -16.44 13.84 -5.66
N ALA A 226 -17.73 13.83 -5.35
CA ALA A 226 -18.51 15.05 -5.18
C ALA A 226 -17.96 15.94 -4.06
N THR A 227 -17.51 15.36 -2.95
CA THR A 227 -16.96 16.10 -1.81
C THR A 227 -15.53 16.58 -2.07
N CYS A 228 -14.70 15.76 -2.70
CA CYS A 228 -13.32 16.10 -3.05
C CYS A 228 -13.24 17.21 -4.10
N PHE A 229 -14.13 17.20 -5.11
CA PHE A 229 -14.20 18.24 -6.15
C PHE A 229 -15.03 19.48 -5.72
N ARG A 230 -15.63 19.46 -4.53
CA ARG A 230 -16.42 20.60 -4.03
C ARG A 230 -15.52 21.76 -3.66
N ARG A 231 -15.70 22.90 -4.34
CA ARG A 231 -14.95 24.15 -4.13
C ARG A 231 -13.44 23.96 -4.33
N THR A 232 -13.06 23.18 -5.33
CA THR A 232 -11.68 23.03 -5.77
C THR A 232 -11.52 23.64 -7.15
N SER A 233 -10.34 24.17 -7.46
CA SER A 233 -10.05 24.58 -8.83
C SER A 233 -9.82 23.35 -9.71
N GLU A 234 -9.97 23.51 -11.03
CA GLU A 234 -9.77 22.41 -11.97
C GLU A 234 -8.35 21.85 -11.89
N GLU A 235 -7.34 22.71 -11.66
CA GLU A 235 -5.93 22.31 -11.57
C GLU A 235 -5.61 21.48 -10.33
N GLN A 236 -6.49 21.50 -9.32
CA GLN A 236 -6.33 20.67 -8.12
C GLN A 236 -6.88 19.26 -8.30
N HIS A 237 -7.67 19.00 -9.35
CA HIS A 237 -8.20 17.67 -9.71
C HIS A 237 -8.80 16.88 -8.53
N GLY A 238 -9.59 17.55 -7.68
CA GLY A 238 -10.17 16.92 -6.48
C GLY A 238 -9.14 16.45 -5.45
N PHE A 239 -7.93 16.98 -5.53
CA PHE A 239 -6.80 16.66 -4.66
C PHE A 239 -6.32 15.20 -4.71
N MET A 240 -6.57 14.47 -5.80
CA MET A 240 -6.17 13.07 -5.93
C MET A 240 -5.58 12.79 -7.31
N ASP A 241 -4.66 11.85 -7.37
CA ASP A 241 -4.09 11.31 -8.62
C ASP A 241 -4.74 9.97 -9.00
N GLY A 242 -5.35 9.29 -8.02
CA GLY A 242 -6.10 8.07 -8.23
C GLY A 242 -7.13 7.81 -7.13
N LEU A 243 -8.10 6.96 -7.46
CA LEU A 243 -9.13 6.46 -6.56
C LEU A 243 -9.06 4.93 -6.59
N SER A 244 -8.96 4.28 -5.43
CA SER A 244 -8.91 2.82 -5.36
C SER A 244 -10.27 2.15 -5.58
N LEU A 245 -10.28 0.83 -5.80
CA LEU A 245 -11.47 -0.01 -5.81
C LEU A 245 -11.08 -1.36 -5.24
N HIS A 246 -11.84 -1.89 -4.29
CA HIS A 246 -11.59 -3.20 -3.70
C HIS A 246 -12.69 -4.17 -4.10
N TYR A 247 -12.33 -5.27 -4.75
CA TYR A 247 -13.26 -6.33 -5.13
C TYR A 247 -12.58 -7.69 -4.98
N TYR A 248 -13.09 -8.48 -4.03
CA TYR A 248 -12.67 -9.87 -3.83
C TYR A 248 -13.68 -10.82 -4.46
N VAL A 249 -13.18 -11.86 -5.12
CA VAL A 249 -14.00 -12.91 -5.71
C VAL A 249 -14.19 -14.03 -4.68
N TYR A 250 -15.44 -14.30 -4.33
CA TYR A 250 -15.81 -15.38 -3.43
C TYR A 250 -16.67 -16.40 -4.19
N PRO A 251 -16.11 -17.56 -4.61
CA PRO A 251 -16.81 -18.51 -5.49
C PRO A 251 -18.15 -19.02 -4.93
N GLU A 252 -18.27 -19.10 -3.60
CA GLU A 252 -19.47 -19.56 -2.89
C GLU A 252 -20.07 -18.44 -2.01
N GLY A 253 -19.76 -17.18 -2.32
CA GLY A 253 -20.15 -16.02 -1.54
C GLY A 253 -19.28 -15.78 -0.29
N ILE A 254 -19.41 -14.59 0.30
CA ILE A 254 -18.53 -14.10 1.37
C ILE A 254 -18.55 -14.97 2.64
N GLU A 255 -19.69 -15.62 2.90
CA GLU A 255 -19.89 -16.53 4.05
C GLU A 255 -19.12 -17.84 3.90
N THR A 256 -18.87 -18.28 2.65
CA THR A 256 -18.19 -19.54 2.35
C THR A 256 -16.94 -19.25 1.52
N LYS A 257 -15.89 -18.78 2.20
CA LYS A 257 -14.64 -18.37 1.54
C LYS A 257 -13.85 -19.53 0.91
N GLY A 258 -14.08 -20.77 1.37
CA GLY A 258 -13.38 -21.96 0.88
C GLY A 258 -11.90 -22.02 1.27
N SER A 259 -11.20 -23.05 0.80
CA SER A 259 -9.74 -23.19 0.97
C SER A 259 -9.01 -22.44 -0.14
N SER A 260 -7.93 -21.72 0.21
CA SER A 260 -7.07 -21.03 -0.77
C SER A 260 -6.12 -21.97 -1.51
N THR A 261 -5.95 -23.21 -1.03
CA THR A 261 -5.04 -24.21 -1.63
C THR A 261 -5.74 -25.48 -2.08
N GLU A 262 -6.96 -25.71 -1.62
CA GLU A 262 -7.73 -26.94 -1.89
C GLU A 262 -9.09 -26.58 -2.51
N PHE A 263 -9.12 -26.44 -3.84
CA PHE A 263 -10.34 -26.22 -4.60
C PHE A 263 -10.29 -27.03 -5.89
N ASP A 264 -11.48 -27.45 -6.37
CA ASP A 264 -11.61 -28.18 -7.63
C ASP A 264 -11.90 -27.23 -8.80
N GLU A 265 -11.86 -27.79 -10.01
CA GLU A 265 -12.15 -27.07 -11.24
C GLU A 265 -13.57 -26.48 -11.26
N LYS A 266 -14.54 -27.13 -10.60
CA LYS A 266 -15.92 -26.63 -10.54
C LYS A 266 -16.01 -25.35 -9.73
N ILE A 267 -15.36 -25.30 -8.57
CA ILE A 267 -15.27 -24.09 -7.74
C ILE A 267 -14.55 -22.98 -8.50
N TRP A 268 -13.46 -23.30 -9.21
CA TRP A 268 -12.76 -22.32 -10.04
C TRP A 268 -13.69 -21.70 -11.10
N TYR A 269 -14.44 -22.50 -11.85
CA TYR A 269 -15.36 -21.97 -12.87
C TYR A 269 -16.52 -21.14 -12.31
N LYS A 270 -16.90 -21.29 -11.03
CA LYS A 270 -17.87 -20.40 -10.39
C LYS A 270 -17.37 -18.96 -10.31
N THR A 271 -16.06 -18.73 -10.29
CA THR A 271 -15.47 -17.38 -10.24
C THR A 271 -15.53 -16.63 -11.56
N LEU A 272 -15.79 -17.33 -12.66
CA LEU A 272 -15.78 -16.79 -14.02
C LEU A 272 -17.19 -16.41 -14.54
N ASN A 273 -18.23 -16.76 -13.78
CA ASN A 273 -19.64 -16.50 -14.09
C ASN A 273 -20.21 -15.46 -13.12
#